data_AF-A0ABD0TBA5-F1
#
_entry.id   AF-A0ABD0TBA5-F1
#
_cell.length_a   1.000
_cell.length_b   1.000
_cell.length_c   1.000
_cell.angle_alpha   90.00
_cell.angle_beta   90.00
_cell.angle_gamma   90.00
#
_symmetry.space_group_name_H-M   'P 1'
#
loop_
_entity.id
_entity.type
_entity.pdbx_description
1 polymer ?
#
loop_
_entity_poly.entity_id
_entity_poly.type
_entity_poly.pdbx_seq_one_letter_code
_entity_poly.pdbx_strand_id
1 'polypeptide(L)'
;MDLQRREVNGDGIQPEAEPLNPTNSVNNETNDEPEVKRTCVEGTIHMFRNVTVEPTVMLFIIPYMIASLTTANLSLEKACRVNLNFTDEICTAMREQTLDRENEFEREAQRLLATAMTWRTYITATIPCLLGLFIGPYQDITGHRKVFLVLSIIGQILGCINSMINVYFFLELNLETLVITEALFDALSGGTFALTVTVFSFISTITTEKNRTFRMGLVSFSLTVGLPIGIASSGFMLRGLGYYGPYGIAMGLHTINALYNAFVLKDPKRTPEHKKVSHVLVLFYSVRLPIHTCAAD
;
A
#
# COMPACT_ATOMS: atom_id res chain seq x y z
N MET A 1 -78.07 14.00 30.23
CA MET A 1 -77.24 12.79 30.05
C MET A 1 -75.89 13.25 29.58
N ASP A 2 -74.96 13.25 30.53
CA ASP A 2 -73.56 13.65 30.42
C ASP A 2 -72.76 12.90 29.36
N LEU A 3 -71.79 13.57 28.73
CA LEU A 3 -70.57 12.94 28.22
C LEU A 3 -69.35 13.87 28.48
N GLN A 4 -68.39 13.33 29.25
CA GLN A 4 -67.13 13.91 29.80
C GLN A 4 -66.23 14.57 28.73
N ARG A 5 -65.68 15.80 28.86
CA ARG A 5 -64.64 16.41 29.74
C ARG A 5 -63.16 16.15 29.34
N ARG A 6 -62.55 17.20 28.71
CA ARG A 6 -61.19 17.86 28.82
C ARG A 6 -59.91 17.00 28.79
N GLU A 7 -58.74 17.41 28.30
CA GLU A 7 -58.08 18.58 27.62
C GLU A 7 -56.72 18.00 27.09
N VAL A 8 -55.97 18.57 26.13
CA VAL A 8 -54.92 19.60 26.34
C VAL A 8 -54.40 20.08 24.96
N ASN A 9 -54.20 21.40 24.87
CA ASN A 9 -53.77 22.23 23.74
C ASN A 9 -52.37 21.92 23.17
N GLY A 10 -52.25 21.94 21.84
CA GLY A 10 -51.95 23.17 21.07
C GLY A 10 -50.55 23.80 21.15
N ASP A 11 -49.84 23.68 20.02
CA ASP A 11 -49.11 24.74 19.29
C ASP A 11 -47.58 24.72 19.20
N GLY A 12 -47.15 24.89 17.95
CA GLY A 12 -45.79 24.85 17.45
C GLY A 12 -45.01 26.16 17.63
N ILE A 13 -43.69 26.03 17.51
CA ILE A 13 -42.68 27.02 17.86
C ILE A 13 -41.92 27.45 16.60
N GLN A 14 -41.70 28.76 16.44
CA GLN A 14 -40.49 29.40 15.86
C GLN A 14 -40.43 30.90 16.22
N PRO A 15 -39.28 31.60 16.11
CA PRO A 15 -38.58 32.16 17.28
C PRO A 15 -38.45 33.70 17.29
N GLU A 16 -38.23 34.29 18.46
CA GLU A 16 -37.82 35.70 18.62
C GLU A 16 -36.54 35.78 19.49
N ALA A 17 -35.60 36.65 19.10
CA ALA A 17 -34.30 36.85 19.74
C ALA A 17 -34.38 37.86 20.90
N GLU A 18 -33.73 37.57 22.02
CA GLU A 18 -33.64 38.44 23.20
C GLU A 18 -32.16 38.78 23.53
N PRO A 19 -31.82 40.02 23.94
CA PRO A 19 -30.44 40.53 23.89
C PRO A 19 -29.57 40.16 25.11
N LEU A 20 -28.26 40.08 24.87
CA LEU A 20 -27.20 39.78 25.84
C LEU A 20 -27.14 40.80 27.00
N ASN A 21 -27.26 40.30 28.24
CA ASN A 21 -26.99 41.06 29.47
C ASN A 21 -25.51 40.88 29.89
N PRO A 22 -24.71 41.97 29.97
CA PRO A 22 -23.28 41.88 30.23
C PRO A 22 -23.00 42.01 31.73
N THR A 23 -23.17 40.95 32.52
CA THR A 23 -22.54 40.85 33.85
C THR A 23 -22.68 39.44 34.39
N ASN A 24 -21.70 38.59 34.03
CA ASN A 24 -21.22 37.48 34.84
C ASN A 24 -19.94 36.96 34.18
N SER A 25 -18.84 37.69 34.38
CA SER A 25 -17.49 37.20 34.15
C SER A 25 -17.18 36.12 35.20
N VAL A 26 -17.66 34.91 34.96
CA VAL A 26 -17.11 33.71 35.60
C VAL A 26 -15.94 33.27 34.74
N ASN A 27 -14.75 33.43 35.30
CA ASN A 27 -13.48 32.98 34.75
C ASN A 27 -13.55 31.49 34.43
N ASN A 28 -13.76 31.14 33.17
CA ASN A 28 -13.31 29.85 32.65
C ASN A 28 -11.95 30.09 32.03
N GLU A 29 -10.93 29.93 32.86
CA GLU A 29 -9.58 29.64 32.40
C GLU A 29 -9.67 28.41 31.49
N THR A 30 -9.65 28.64 30.18
CA THR A 30 -9.28 27.63 29.20
C THR A 30 -7.87 27.20 29.57
N ASN A 31 -7.76 26.06 30.25
CA ASN A 31 -6.53 25.27 30.32
C ASN A 31 -6.21 24.75 28.92
N ASP A 32 -5.84 25.65 28.01
CA ASP A 32 -5.04 25.31 26.85
C ASP A 32 -3.67 24.91 27.41
N GLU A 33 -3.40 23.61 27.47
CA GLU A 33 -2.04 23.13 27.65
C GLU A 33 -1.16 23.86 26.61
N PRO A 34 -0.06 24.51 27.04
CA PRO A 34 0.74 25.30 26.13
C PRO A 34 1.28 24.40 25.02
N GLU A 35 0.90 24.69 23.78
CA GLU A 35 1.40 23.99 22.62
C GLU A 35 2.90 24.31 22.47
N VAL A 36 3.73 23.48 23.10
CA VAL A 36 5.19 23.64 23.11
C VAL A 36 5.67 23.63 21.65
N LYS A 37 6.06 24.82 21.14
CA LYS A 37 6.74 24.95 19.84
C LYS A 37 8.07 24.21 19.91
N ARG A 38 8.07 22.95 19.49
CA ARG A 38 9.27 22.11 19.47
C ARG A 38 10.19 22.58 18.35
N THR A 39 11.47 22.67 18.66
CA THR A 39 12.53 22.96 17.69
C THR A 39 12.57 21.85 16.63
N CYS A 40 12.94 22.16 15.38
CA CYS A 40 12.95 21.17 14.28
C CYS A 40 13.75 19.88 14.64
N VAL A 41 14.82 20.02 15.42
CA VAL A 41 15.66 18.92 15.91
C VAL A 41 14.94 18.08 16.99
N GLU A 42 14.25 18.71 17.93
CA GLU A 42 13.44 18.02 18.96
C GLU A 42 12.22 17.33 18.35
N GLY A 43 11.63 17.93 17.30
CA GLY A 43 10.60 17.30 16.48
C GLY A 43 11.12 16.03 15.79
N THR A 44 12.33 16.08 15.24
CA THR A 44 12.98 14.95 14.56
C THR A 44 13.30 13.81 15.55
N ILE A 45 13.86 14.11 16.73
CA ILE A 45 14.17 13.11 17.76
C ILE A 45 12.89 12.47 18.33
N HIS A 46 11.83 13.26 18.53
CA HIS A 46 10.54 12.74 18.96
C HIS A 46 9.89 11.83 17.91
N MET A 47 10.06 12.16 16.62
CA MET A 47 9.61 11.35 15.49
C MET A 47 10.35 10.01 15.44
N PHE A 48 11.68 9.99 15.62
CA PHE A 48 12.47 8.75 15.70
C PHE A 48 12.13 7.88 16.92
N ARG A 49 11.72 8.49 18.04
CA ARG A 49 11.29 7.76 19.25
C ARG A 49 9.89 7.17 19.15
N ASN A 50 9.07 7.65 18.21
CA ASN A 50 7.74 7.14 17.86
C ASN A 50 7.72 6.50 16.46
N VAL A 51 8.85 5.94 16.03
CA VAL A 51 8.94 5.17 14.78
C VAL A 51 7.99 3.99 14.84
N THR A 52 7.04 3.94 13.89
CA THR A 52 6.07 2.85 13.80
C THR A 52 6.13 2.18 12.42
N VAL A 53 5.17 2.44 11.54
CA VAL A 53 5.04 1.87 10.21
C VAL A 53 5.68 2.74 9.12
N GLU A 54 6.10 3.95 9.44
CA GLU A 54 6.69 4.89 8.48
C GLU A 54 7.98 4.34 7.81
N PRO A 55 8.95 3.74 8.56
CA PRO A 55 10.10 3.10 7.92
C PRO A 55 9.71 1.89 7.09
N THR A 56 8.69 1.12 7.50
CA THR A 56 8.18 -0.02 6.72
C THR A 56 7.74 0.41 5.33
N VAL A 57 7.07 1.56 5.23
CA VAL A 57 6.60 2.12 3.96
C VAL A 57 7.79 2.49 3.06
N MET A 58 8.79 3.20 3.60
CA MET A 58 9.98 3.59 2.84
C MET A 58 10.78 2.37 2.37
N LEU A 59 11.00 1.41 3.26
CA LEU A 59 11.67 0.15 2.97
C LEU A 59 10.81 -0.82 2.13
N PHE A 60 9.58 -0.46 1.79
CA PHE A 60 8.78 -1.17 0.81
C PHE A 60 8.86 -0.47 -0.54
N ILE A 61 8.53 0.82 -0.60
CA ILE A 61 8.31 1.52 -1.87
C ILE A 61 9.61 1.74 -2.65
N ILE A 62 10.73 2.04 -1.97
CA ILE A 62 12.03 2.26 -2.62
C ILE A 62 12.50 0.98 -3.34
N PRO A 63 12.67 -0.17 -2.65
CA PRO A 63 13.06 -1.40 -3.32
C PRO A 63 12.02 -1.91 -4.32
N TYR A 64 10.72 -1.72 -4.07
CA TYR A 64 9.66 -2.03 -5.02
C TYR A 64 9.86 -1.28 -6.35
N MET A 65 10.15 0.02 -6.30
CA MET A 65 10.40 0.81 -7.51
C MET A 65 11.70 0.43 -8.20
N ILE A 66 12.76 0.11 -7.45
CA ILE A 66 14.01 -0.41 -8.02
C ILE A 66 13.75 -1.68 -8.82
N ALA A 67 13.05 -2.65 -8.21
CA ALA A 67 12.69 -3.91 -8.83
C ALA A 67 11.77 -3.70 -10.04
N SER A 68 10.72 -2.89 -9.91
CA SER A 68 9.74 -2.64 -10.98
C SER A 68 10.38 -2.04 -12.24
N LEU A 69 11.27 -1.06 -12.09
CA LEU A 69 11.99 -0.48 -13.23
C LEU A 69 12.98 -1.48 -13.84
N THR A 70 13.59 -2.33 -13.01
CA THR A 70 14.48 -3.38 -13.48
C THR A 70 13.70 -4.42 -14.29
N THR A 71 12.51 -4.83 -13.80
CA THR A 71 11.59 -5.72 -14.52
C THR A 71 11.16 -5.10 -15.83
N ALA A 72 10.86 -3.80 -15.89
CA ALA A 72 10.46 -3.13 -17.12
C ALA A 72 11.57 -3.22 -18.20
N ASN A 73 12.83 -2.98 -17.83
CA ASN A 73 13.98 -3.12 -18.73
C ASN A 73 14.20 -4.58 -19.14
N LEU A 74 14.15 -5.51 -18.18
CA LEU A 74 14.31 -6.94 -18.43
C LEU A 74 13.23 -7.47 -19.38
N SER A 75 11.99 -7.01 -19.20
CA SER A 75 10.84 -7.40 -20.01
C SER A 75 10.99 -6.92 -21.45
N LEU A 76 11.45 -5.68 -21.65
CA LEU A 76 11.74 -5.17 -23.00
C LEU A 76 12.84 -5.99 -23.68
N GLU A 77 13.90 -6.32 -22.96
CA GLU A 77 15.01 -7.10 -23.51
C GLU A 77 14.59 -8.55 -23.83
N LYS A 78 13.77 -9.18 -22.99
CA LYS A 78 13.18 -10.50 -23.26
C LYS A 78 12.20 -10.47 -24.45
N ALA A 79 11.38 -9.43 -24.56
CA ALA A 79 10.48 -9.26 -25.70
C ALA A 79 11.26 -9.27 -27.02
N CYS A 80 12.36 -8.52 -27.08
CA CYS A 80 13.20 -8.42 -28.26
C CYS A 80 13.96 -9.72 -28.58
N ARG A 81 14.66 -10.28 -27.59
CA ARG A 81 15.61 -11.40 -27.80
C ARG A 81 14.94 -12.77 -27.83
N VAL A 82 13.96 -13.00 -26.96
CA VAL A 82 13.40 -14.35 -26.73
C VAL A 82 12.10 -14.54 -27.51
N ASN A 83 11.21 -13.55 -27.46
CA ASN A 83 9.89 -13.67 -28.07
C ASN A 83 9.89 -13.32 -29.57
N LEU A 84 10.54 -12.21 -29.95
CA LEU A 84 10.62 -11.76 -31.35
C LEU A 84 11.86 -12.26 -32.09
N ASN A 85 12.86 -12.74 -31.34
CA ASN A 85 14.11 -13.31 -31.87
C ASN A 85 14.81 -12.36 -32.89
N PHE A 86 14.84 -11.07 -32.57
CA PHE A 86 15.59 -10.08 -33.35
C PHE A 86 17.10 -10.23 -33.17
N THR A 87 17.89 -9.63 -34.07
CA THR A 87 19.35 -9.67 -33.98
C THR A 87 19.85 -8.92 -32.75
N ASP A 88 21.00 -9.37 -32.21
CA ASP A 88 21.63 -8.79 -31.03
C ASP A 88 21.91 -7.29 -31.17
N GLU A 89 22.27 -6.86 -32.38
CA GLU A 89 22.50 -5.45 -32.73
C GLU A 89 21.24 -4.60 -32.53
N ILE A 90 20.08 -5.07 -33.01
CA ILE A 90 18.80 -4.35 -32.86
C ILE A 90 18.40 -4.27 -31.39
N CYS A 91 18.49 -5.39 -30.66
CA CYS A 91 18.11 -5.41 -29.25
C CYS A 91 19.04 -4.56 -28.37
N THR A 92 20.33 -4.51 -28.69
CA THR A 92 21.30 -3.66 -27.98
C THR A 92 21.04 -2.18 -28.29
N ALA A 93 20.81 -1.83 -29.55
CA ALA A 93 20.45 -0.46 -29.92
C ALA A 93 19.11 0.00 -29.31
N MET A 94 18.13 -0.90 -29.18
CA MET A 94 16.86 -0.63 -28.48
C MET A 94 17.10 -0.33 -27.00
N ARG A 95 17.94 -1.13 -26.33
CA ARG A 95 18.30 -0.92 -24.91
C ARG A 95 19.07 0.38 -24.68
N GLU A 96 19.93 0.76 -25.63
CA GLU A 96 20.69 2.01 -25.56
C GLU A 96 19.90 3.24 -26.03
N GLN A 97 18.66 3.05 -26.51
CA GLN A 97 17.80 4.09 -27.06
C GLN A 97 18.45 4.84 -28.22
N THR A 98 19.23 4.14 -29.05
CA THR A 98 19.93 4.69 -30.22
C THR A 98 19.21 4.47 -31.54
N LEU A 99 18.07 3.76 -31.51
CA LEU A 99 17.22 3.55 -32.68
C LEU A 99 16.48 4.84 -33.08
N ASP A 100 16.24 5.00 -34.38
CA ASP A 100 15.41 6.08 -34.91
C ASP A 100 13.98 6.02 -34.34
N ARG A 101 13.37 7.20 -34.14
CA ARG A 101 12.07 7.37 -33.46
C ARG A 101 10.88 6.61 -34.08
N GLU A 102 11.01 6.13 -35.31
CA GLU A 102 9.97 5.37 -36.01
C GLU A 102 10.45 3.97 -36.41
N ASN A 103 11.17 3.29 -35.50
CA ASN A 103 11.62 1.94 -35.77
C ASN A 103 10.49 0.91 -35.55
N GLU A 104 10.18 0.14 -36.59
CA GLU A 104 9.14 -0.90 -36.54
C GLU A 104 9.45 -1.98 -35.48
N PHE A 105 10.74 -2.27 -35.25
CA PHE A 105 11.17 -3.25 -34.25
C PHE A 105 10.82 -2.82 -32.81
N GLU A 106 10.99 -1.54 -32.48
CA GLU A 106 10.64 -1.02 -31.15
C GLU A 106 9.12 -1.06 -30.94
N ARG A 107 8.35 -0.67 -31.96
CA ARG A 107 6.88 -0.71 -31.92
C ARG A 107 6.37 -2.13 -31.69
N GLU A 108 6.97 -3.13 -32.34
CA GLU A 108 6.58 -4.54 -32.18
C GLU A 108 6.91 -5.08 -30.79
N ALA A 109 8.11 -4.81 -30.28
CA ALA A 109 8.51 -5.19 -28.92
C ALA A 109 7.61 -4.54 -27.85
N GLN A 110 7.31 -3.25 -28.01
CA GLN A 110 6.40 -2.52 -27.12
C GLN A 110 4.97 -3.05 -27.19
N ARG A 111 4.47 -3.45 -28.37
CA ARG A 111 3.13 -4.04 -28.52
C ARG A 111 3.01 -5.37 -27.78
N LEU A 112 4.05 -6.22 -27.88
CA LEU A 112 4.10 -7.47 -27.14
C LEU A 112 4.16 -7.21 -25.62
N LEU A 113 5.02 -6.29 -25.19
CA LEU A 113 5.13 -5.89 -23.79
C LEU A 113 3.81 -5.34 -23.23
N ALA A 114 3.12 -4.48 -23.99
CA ALA A 114 1.82 -3.93 -23.61
C ALA A 114 0.76 -5.03 -23.41
N THR A 115 0.80 -6.08 -24.24
CA THR A 115 -0.10 -7.23 -24.12
C THR A 115 0.19 -8.00 -22.83
N ALA A 116 1.46 -8.32 -22.55
CA ALA A 116 1.86 -8.98 -21.30
C ALA A 116 1.50 -8.15 -20.06
N MET A 117 1.75 -6.84 -20.10
CA MET A 117 1.41 -5.91 -19.01
C MET A 117 -0.10 -5.75 -18.80
N THR A 118 -0.90 -5.92 -19.85
CA THR A 118 -2.36 -5.95 -19.75
C THR A 118 -2.81 -7.16 -18.91
N TRP A 119 -2.26 -8.35 -19.19
CA TRP A 119 -2.52 -9.54 -18.38
C TRP A 119 -2.09 -9.38 -16.93
N ARG A 120 -0.90 -8.83 -16.69
CA ARG A 120 -0.44 -8.46 -15.33
C ARG A 120 -1.46 -7.56 -14.63
N THR A 121 -1.94 -6.52 -15.32
CA THR A 121 -2.89 -5.57 -14.74
C THR A 121 -4.17 -6.28 -14.31
N TYR A 122 -4.73 -7.17 -15.14
CA TYR A 122 -5.91 -7.95 -14.74
C TYR A 122 -5.65 -8.81 -13.50
N ILE A 123 -4.53 -9.53 -13.44
CA ILE A 123 -4.17 -10.36 -12.29
C ILE A 123 -4.03 -9.51 -11.02
N THR A 124 -3.26 -8.43 -11.09
CA THR A 124 -2.98 -7.52 -9.95
C THR A 124 -4.16 -6.63 -9.56
N ALA A 125 -5.21 -6.54 -10.38
CA ALA A 125 -6.45 -5.86 -10.02
C ALA A 125 -7.48 -6.82 -9.42
N THR A 126 -7.74 -7.94 -10.09
CA THR A 126 -8.82 -8.86 -9.71
C THR A 126 -8.49 -9.65 -8.45
N ILE A 127 -7.30 -10.24 -8.36
CA ILE A 127 -6.94 -11.10 -7.22
C ILE A 127 -6.85 -10.27 -5.92
N PRO A 128 -6.14 -9.13 -5.85
CA PRO A 128 -6.11 -8.32 -4.63
C PRO A 128 -7.46 -7.72 -4.26
N CYS A 129 -8.33 -7.43 -5.23
CA CYS A 129 -9.70 -7.00 -4.95
C CYS A 129 -10.49 -8.11 -4.23
N LEU A 130 -10.44 -9.34 -4.74
CA LEU A 130 -11.08 -10.49 -4.09
C LEU A 130 -10.48 -10.76 -2.71
N LEU A 131 -9.15 -10.73 -2.58
CA LEU A 131 -8.49 -10.87 -1.29
C LEU A 131 -8.85 -9.72 -0.33
N GLY A 132 -8.97 -8.49 -0.83
CA GLY A 132 -9.34 -7.31 -0.07
C GLY A 132 -10.68 -7.44 0.65
N LEU A 133 -11.65 -8.12 0.03
CA LEU A 133 -12.95 -8.44 0.65
C LEU A 133 -12.80 -9.32 1.91
N PHE A 134 -11.72 -10.09 2.01
CA PHE A 134 -11.41 -10.90 3.20
C PHE A 134 -10.45 -10.19 4.15
N ILE A 135 -9.40 -9.54 3.61
CA ILE A 135 -8.34 -8.87 4.38
C ILE A 135 -8.92 -7.77 5.25
N GLY A 136 -9.75 -6.87 4.70
CA GLY A 136 -10.31 -5.75 5.44
C GLY A 136 -11.13 -6.20 6.67
N PRO A 137 -12.21 -6.97 6.48
CA PRO A 137 -13.00 -7.49 7.61
C PRO A 137 -12.18 -8.33 8.59
N TYR A 138 -11.21 -9.13 8.10
CA TYR A 138 -10.34 -9.89 8.99
C TYR A 138 -9.51 -8.96 9.88
N GLN A 139 -8.95 -7.89 9.33
CA GLN A 139 -8.17 -6.91 10.09
C GLN A 139 -9.01 -6.17 11.12
N ASP A 140 -10.23 -5.79 10.75
CA ASP A 140 -11.13 -5.05 11.63
C ASP A 140 -11.65 -5.92 12.77
N ILE A 141 -11.97 -7.20 12.50
CA ILE A 141 -12.51 -8.10 13.51
C ILE A 141 -11.41 -8.63 14.44
N THR A 142 -10.25 -9.00 13.90
CA THR A 142 -9.19 -9.65 14.69
C THR A 142 -8.23 -8.63 15.32
N GLY A 143 -8.09 -7.46 14.72
CA GLY A 143 -7.09 -6.45 15.07
C GLY A 143 -5.66 -6.83 14.67
N HIS A 144 -5.44 -7.93 13.96
CA HIS A 144 -4.11 -8.36 13.50
C HIS A 144 -3.75 -7.67 12.18
N ARG A 145 -2.87 -6.67 12.24
CA ARG A 145 -2.50 -5.86 11.09
C ARG A 145 -1.13 -6.23 10.53
N LYS A 146 -0.15 -6.45 11.40
CA LYS A 146 1.23 -6.79 11.02
C LYS A 146 1.35 -8.00 10.09
N VAL A 147 0.44 -8.98 10.22
CA VAL A 147 0.45 -10.19 9.38
C VAL A 147 0.37 -9.82 7.89
N PHE A 148 -0.48 -8.87 7.51
CA PHE A 148 -0.64 -8.47 6.12
C PHE A 148 0.52 -7.60 5.62
N LEU A 149 1.14 -6.79 6.49
CA LEU A 149 2.38 -6.08 6.14
C LEU A 149 3.49 -7.06 5.79
N VAL A 150 3.71 -8.06 6.65
CA VAL A 150 4.74 -9.09 6.44
C VAL A 150 4.42 -9.93 5.21
N LEU A 151 3.15 -10.30 5.01
CA LEU A 151 2.71 -11.05 3.83
C LEU A 151 3.04 -10.32 2.52
N SER A 152 2.72 -9.03 2.42
CA SER A 152 3.02 -8.23 1.22
C SER A 152 4.53 -8.10 1.01
N ILE A 153 5.33 -7.97 2.07
CA ILE A 153 6.80 -7.93 1.95
C ILE A 153 7.36 -9.27 1.45
N ILE A 154 6.84 -10.40 1.95
CA ILE A 154 7.22 -11.74 1.48
C ILE A 154 6.92 -11.90 -0.01
N GLY A 155 5.76 -11.40 -0.48
CA GLY A 155 5.43 -11.38 -1.91
C GLY A 155 6.48 -10.68 -2.76
N GLN A 156 6.99 -9.53 -2.31
CA GLN A 156 8.06 -8.81 -3.01
C GLN A 156 9.39 -9.57 -3.02
N ILE A 157 9.72 -10.26 -1.92
CA ILE A 157 10.91 -11.12 -1.86
C ILE A 157 10.79 -12.27 -2.88
N LEU A 158 9.63 -12.93 -2.93
CA LEU A 158 9.36 -13.98 -3.92
C LEU A 158 9.40 -13.44 -5.35
N GLY A 159 8.87 -12.24 -5.59
CA GLY A 159 8.99 -11.52 -6.86
C GLY A 159 10.45 -11.31 -7.27
N CYS A 160 11.30 -10.82 -6.35
CA CYS A 160 12.73 -10.65 -6.63
C CYS A 160 13.43 -11.98 -6.95
N ILE A 161 13.13 -13.05 -6.21
CA ILE A 161 13.66 -14.39 -6.47
C ILE A 161 13.23 -14.88 -7.86
N ASN A 162 11.94 -14.71 -8.21
CA ASN A 162 11.40 -15.06 -9.51
C ASN A 162 12.08 -14.30 -10.66
N SER A 163 12.31 -13.00 -10.49
CA SER A 163 13.00 -12.19 -11.48
C SER A 163 14.47 -12.61 -11.62
N MET A 164 15.16 -12.96 -10.53
CA MET A 164 16.52 -13.52 -10.59
C MET A 164 16.57 -14.87 -11.31
N ILE A 165 15.59 -15.76 -11.09
CA ILE A 165 15.47 -17.02 -11.84
C ILE A 165 15.29 -16.74 -13.34
N ASN A 166 14.48 -15.73 -13.69
CA ASN A 166 14.28 -15.31 -15.07
C ASN A 166 15.51 -14.67 -15.71
N VAL A 167 16.38 -14.03 -14.94
CA VAL A 167 17.68 -13.55 -15.40
C VAL A 167 18.65 -14.71 -15.59
N TYR A 168 18.59 -15.74 -14.75
CA TYR A 168 19.43 -16.93 -14.90
C TYR A 168 19.05 -17.76 -16.13
N PHE A 169 17.76 -18.06 -16.29
CA PHE A 169 17.20 -18.73 -17.47
C PHE A 169 16.69 -17.70 -18.48
N PHE A 170 17.60 -16.81 -18.90
CA PHE A 170 17.23 -15.67 -19.74
C PHE A 170 16.66 -16.10 -21.10
N LEU A 171 17.31 -17.07 -21.76
CA LEU A 171 16.95 -17.50 -23.12
C LEU A 171 15.84 -18.56 -23.14
N GLU A 172 15.67 -19.28 -22.03
CA GLU A 172 14.73 -20.38 -21.91
C GLU A 172 13.34 -19.92 -21.44
N LEU A 173 13.28 -18.87 -20.63
CA LEU A 173 12.02 -18.33 -20.11
C LEU A 173 11.58 -17.10 -20.91
N ASN A 174 10.38 -17.18 -21.47
CA ASN A 174 9.75 -16.10 -22.24
C ASN A 174 9.29 -14.93 -21.34
N LEU A 175 8.97 -13.80 -22.00
CA LEU A 175 8.43 -12.61 -21.35
C LEU A 175 7.17 -12.90 -20.51
N GLU A 176 6.23 -13.67 -21.07
CA GLU A 176 4.94 -13.94 -20.42
C GLU A 176 5.12 -14.68 -19.09
N THR A 177 6.06 -15.63 -19.04
CA THR A 177 6.36 -16.34 -17.79
C THR A 177 6.86 -15.38 -16.74
N LEU A 178 7.81 -14.48 -17.05
CA LEU A 178 8.30 -13.46 -16.12
C LEU A 178 7.14 -12.62 -15.57
N VAL A 179 6.36 -12.02 -16.47
CA VAL A 179 5.34 -11.03 -16.11
C VAL A 179 4.19 -11.67 -15.33
N ILE A 180 3.71 -12.86 -15.75
CA ILE A 180 2.60 -13.55 -15.10
C ILE A 180 3.00 -14.10 -13.73
N THR A 181 4.17 -14.73 -13.62
CA THR A 181 4.63 -15.29 -12.33
C THR A 181 4.91 -14.20 -11.31
N GLU A 182 5.52 -13.08 -11.72
CA GLU A 182 5.70 -11.91 -10.85
C GLU A 182 4.35 -11.34 -10.41
N ALA A 183 3.40 -11.18 -11.36
CA ALA A 183 2.05 -10.70 -11.06
C ALA A 183 1.32 -11.60 -10.05
N LEU A 184 1.49 -12.93 -10.15
CA LEU A 184 0.88 -13.88 -9.21
C LEU A 184 1.46 -13.74 -7.80
N PHE A 185 2.78 -13.63 -7.65
CA PHE A 185 3.39 -13.43 -6.33
C PHE A 185 2.97 -12.10 -5.70
N ASP A 186 2.95 -11.02 -6.48
CA ASP A 186 2.48 -9.72 -6.02
C ASP A 186 1.00 -9.80 -5.61
N ALA A 187 0.15 -10.31 -6.49
CA ALA A 187 -1.29 -10.33 -6.29
C ALA A 187 -1.73 -11.23 -5.12
N LEU A 188 -1.17 -12.44 -4.99
CA LEU A 188 -1.50 -13.37 -3.91
C LEU A 188 -1.04 -12.89 -2.54
N SER A 189 0.04 -12.09 -2.50
CA SER A 189 0.51 -11.44 -1.27
C SER A 189 -0.27 -10.17 -0.90
N GLY A 190 -1.22 -9.76 -1.76
CA GLY A 190 -1.98 -8.52 -1.66
C GLY A 190 -1.23 -7.28 -2.18
N GLY A 191 0.07 -7.40 -2.47
CA GLY A 191 0.89 -6.37 -3.10
C GLY A 191 0.84 -5.01 -2.40
N THR A 192 1.02 -3.95 -3.19
CA THR A 192 0.95 -2.57 -2.71
C THR A 192 -0.44 -2.21 -2.16
N PHE A 193 -1.51 -2.85 -2.64
CA PHE A 193 -2.88 -2.61 -2.19
C PHE A 193 -3.05 -3.00 -0.71
N ALA A 194 -2.76 -4.25 -0.36
CA ALA A 194 -2.90 -4.74 1.02
C ALA A 194 -1.97 -3.99 1.96
N LEU A 195 -0.73 -3.68 1.54
CA LEU A 195 0.18 -2.84 2.29
C LEU A 195 -0.46 -1.48 2.62
N THR A 196 -0.97 -0.77 1.61
CA THR A 196 -1.50 0.60 1.77
C THR A 196 -2.70 0.62 2.71
N VAL A 197 -3.68 -0.27 2.48
CA VAL A 197 -4.86 -0.40 3.36
C VAL A 197 -4.44 -0.71 4.79
N THR A 198 -3.50 -1.64 4.97
CA THR A 198 -3.02 -2.04 6.29
C THR A 198 -2.30 -0.90 7.01
N VAL A 199 -1.42 -0.16 6.32
CA VAL A 199 -0.67 0.96 6.90
C VAL A 199 -1.62 2.07 7.36
N PHE A 200 -2.61 2.45 6.54
CA PHE A 200 -3.57 3.48 6.93
C PHE A 200 -4.45 3.03 8.09
N SER A 201 -4.91 1.77 8.10
CA SER A 201 -5.64 1.18 9.23
C SER A 201 -4.79 1.10 10.51
N PHE A 202 -3.49 0.85 10.36
CA PHE A 202 -2.55 0.82 11.47
C PHE A 202 -2.40 2.22 12.08
N ILE A 203 -2.08 3.22 11.26
CA ILE A 203 -1.90 4.62 11.70
C ILE A 203 -3.18 5.15 12.35
N SER A 204 -4.35 4.91 11.76
CA SER A 204 -5.62 5.42 12.29
C SER A 204 -5.88 4.93 13.73
N THR A 205 -5.38 3.74 14.08
CA THR A 205 -5.59 3.13 15.40
C THR A 205 -4.57 3.54 16.44
N ILE A 206 -3.33 3.80 16.04
CA ILE A 206 -2.28 4.19 16.99
C ILE A 206 -2.18 5.71 17.18
N THR A 207 -3.07 6.48 16.55
CA THR A 207 -3.09 7.94 16.60
C THR A 207 -4.32 8.49 17.30
N THR A 208 -4.12 9.59 18.01
CA THR A 208 -5.19 10.42 18.56
C THR A 208 -5.74 11.36 17.48
N GLU A 209 -6.95 11.88 17.68
CA GLU A 209 -7.58 12.77 16.68
C GLU A 209 -6.71 13.98 16.34
N LYS A 210 -6.06 14.59 17.35
CA LYS A 210 -5.16 15.74 17.16
C LYS A 210 -3.98 15.46 16.23
N ASN A 211 -3.42 14.24 16.26
CA ASN A 211 -2.19 13.91 15.52
C ASN A 211 -2.42 12.98 14.32
N ARG A 212 -3.64 12.49 14.10
CA ARG A 212 -3.99 11.52 13.06
C ARG A 212 -3.67 12.05 11.67
N THR A 213 -4.14 13.25 11.34
CA THR A 213 -3.92 13.88 10.03
C THR A 213 -2.44 14.07 9.72
N PHE A 214 -1.65 14.56 10.69
CA PHE A 214 -0.21 14.75 10.51
C PHE A 214 0.51 13.45 10.20
N ARG A 215 0.21 12.37 10.93
CA ARG A 215 0.88 11.08 10.74
C ARG A 215 0.45 10.36 9.46
N MET A 216 -0.82 10.47 9.08
CA MET A 216 -1.27 10.03 7.75
C MET A 216 -0.54 10.80 6.65
N GLY A 217 -0.35 12.12 6.83
CA GLY A 217 0.45 12.95 5.92
C GLY A 217 1.90 12.47 5.80
N LEU A 218 2.53 12.08 6.92
CA LEU A 218 3.89 11.53 6.90
C LEU A 218 3.97 10.21 6.14
N VAL A 219 3.00 9.30 6.31
CA VAL A 219 2.92 8.06 5.51
C VAL A 219 2.76 8.37 4.02
N SER A 220 1.84 9.26 3.66
CA SER A 220 1.64 9.66 2.26
C SER A 220 2.90 10.31 1.66
N PHE A 221 3.60 11.11 2.46
CA PHE A 221 4.88 11.69 2.09
C PHE A 221 5.93 10.61 1.86
N SER A 222 6.05 9.62 2.75
CA SER A 222 6.96 8.48 2.58
C SER A 222 6.67 7.68 1.31
N LEU A 223 5.39 7.38 1.03
CA LEU A 223 4.98 6.73 -0.22
C LEU A 223 5.44 7.54 -1.43
N THR A 224 5.16 8.85 -1.43
CA THR A 224 5.40 9.72 -2.59
C THR A 224 6.89 9.97 -2.82
N VAL A 225 7.67 10.26 -1.77
CA VAL A 225 9.11 10.57 -1.88
C VAL A 225 9.95 9.33 -2.17
N GLY A 226 9.50 8.15 -1.74
CA GLY A 226 10.21 6.91 -2.01
C GLY A 226 10.18 6.50 -3.48
N LEU A 227 9.17 6.94 -4.24
CA LEU A 227 9.05 6.70 -5.69
C LEU A 227 10.24 7.26 -6.49
N PRO A 228 10.53 8.58 -6.48
CA PRO A 228 11.64 9.15 -7.23
C PRO A 228 13.00 8.62 -6.75
N ILE A 229 13.14 8.31 -5.46
CA ILE A 229 14.37 7.71 -4.92
C ILE A 229 14.62 6.33 -5.55
N GLY A 230 13.59 5.48 -5.59
CA GLY A 230 13.69 4.17 -6.22
C GLY A 230 13.94 4.25 -7.73
N ILE A 231 13.28 5.18 -8.42
CA ILE A 231 13.48 5.41 -9.86
C ILE A 231 14.91 5.87 -10.15
N ALA A 232 15.39 6.88 -9.43
CA ALA A 232 16.72 7.46 -9.64
C ALA A 232 17.83 6.45 -9.34
N SER A 233 17.66 5.62 -8.30
CA SER A 233 18.64 4.59 -7.95
C SER A 233 18.64 3.41 -8.94
N SER A 234 17.47 3.00 -9.45
CA SER A 234 17.34 1.87 -10.38
C SER A 234 18.24 2.00 -11.61
N GLY A 235 18.25 3.16 -12.27
CA GLY A 235 19.06 3.38 -13.47
C GLY A 235 20.56 3.29 -13.24
N PHE A 236 21.05 3.80 -12.09
CA PHE A 236 22.45 3.70 -11.71
C PHE A 236 22.86 2.25 -11.46
N MET A 237 22.02 1.51 -10.71
CA MET A 237 22.28 0.12 -10.35
C MET A 237 22.25 -0.79 -11.58
N LEU A 238 21.31 -0.59 -12.49
CA LEU A 238 21.18 -1.43 -13.69
C LEU A 238 22.40 -1.27 -14.62
N ARG A 239 22.92 -0.05 -14.79
CA ARG A 239 24.11 0.22 -15.60
C ARG A 239 25.39 -0.34 -14.97
N GLY A 240 25.54 -0.25 -13.64
CA GLY A 240 26.76 -0.64 -12.94
C GLY A 240 26.82 -2.12 -12.54
N LEU A 241 25.69 -2.74 -12.20
CA LEU A 241 25.63 -4.07 -11.59
C LEU A 241 24.85 -5.10 -12.42
N GLY A 242 24.34 -4.72 -13.59
CA GLY A 242 23.45 -5.55 -14.40
C GLY A 242 22.13 -5.85 -13.70
N TYR A 243 21.38 -6.86 -14.15
CA TYR A 243 20.07 -7.18 -13.59
C TYR A 243 20.12 -7.78 -12.16
N TYR A 244 21.16 -8.55 -11.83
CA TYR A 244 21.26 -9.18 -10.50
C TYR A 244 21.44 -8.17 -9.37
N GLY A 245 22.13 -7.04 -9.62
CA GLY A 245 22.37 -6.01 -8.60
C GLY A 245 21.11 -5.39 -8.04
N PRO A 246 20.25 -4.73 -8.86
CA PRO A 246 18.99 -4.16 -8.44
C PRO A 246 18.08 -5.16 -7.73
N TYR A 247 17.91 -6.38 -8.26
CA TYR A 247 17.06 -7.39 -7.62
C TYR A 247 17.64 -7.88 -6.28
N GLY A 248 18.96 -8.11 -6.20
CA GLY A 248 19.61 -8.51 -4.96
C GLY A 248 19.51 -7.45 -3.87
N ILE A 249 19.69 -6.18 -4.23
CA ILE A 249 19.57 -5.06 -3.29
C ILE A 249 18.11 -4.84 -2.88
N ALA A 250 17.16 -4.92 -3.82
CA ALA A 250 15.73 -4.83 -3.51
C ALA A 250 15.31 -5.96 -2.55
N MET A 251 15.72 -7.20 -2.82
CA MET A 251 15.48 -8.35 -1.95
C MET A 251 16.11 -8.16 -0.55
N GLY A 252 17.33 -7.63 -0.48
CA GLY A 252 17.99 -7.32 0.78
C GLY A 252 17.23 -6.28 1.61
N LEU A 253 16.77 -5.19 0.98
CA LEU A 253 15.96 -4.16 1.63
C LEU A 253 14.60 -4.69 2.07
N HIS A 254 13.93 -5.50 1.24
CA HIS A 254 12.69 -6.18 1.64
C HIS A 254 12.91 -7.16 2.81
N THR A 255 14.05 -7.86 2.84
CA THR A 255 14.40 -8.74 3.96
C THR A 255 14.61 -7.94 5.25
N ILE A 256 15.35 -6.83 5.19
CA ILE A 256 15.50 -5.90 6.33
C ILE A 256 14.13 -5.38 6.78
N ASN A 257 13.25 -5.05 5.84
CA ASN A 257 11.89 -4.62 6.13
C ASN A 257 11.09 -5.73 6.84
N ALA A 258 11.16 -6.97 6.35
CA ALA A 258 10.50 -8.12 6.97
C ALA A 258 10.99 -8.33 8.41
N LEU A 259 12.31 -8.25 8.64
CA LEU A 259 12.93 -8.37 9.96
C LEU A 259 12.50 -7.23 10.89
N TYR A 260 12.47 -5.99 10.39
CA TYR A 260 11.97 -4.84 11.14
C TYR A 260 10.51 -5.04 11.56
N ASN A 261 9.65 -5.47 10.64
CA ASN A 261 8.26 -5.74 10.96
C ASN A 261 8.15 -6.90 11.96
N ALA A 262 8.92 -7.97 11.78
CA ALA A 262 8.89 -9.15 12.65
C ALA A 262 9.34 -8.87 14.09
N PHE A 263 10.45 -8.15 14.29
CA PHE A 263 11.08 -8.01 15.60
C PHE A 263 10.84 -6.64 16.28
N VAL A 264 10.67 -5.58 15.50
CA VAL A 264 10.59 -4.20 16.03
C VAL A 264 9.16 -3.69 16.04
N LEU A 265 8.42 -3.88 14.94
CA LEU A 265 7.05 -3.40 14.85
C LEU A 265 6.12 -4.23 15.75
N LYS A 266 5.48 -3.54 16.70
CA LYS A 266 4.47 -4.13 17.59
C LYS A 266 3.09 -3.89 17.02
N ASP A 267 2.25 -4.93 16.99
CA ASP A 267 0.84 -4.78 16.62
C ASP A 267 0.14 -3.80 17.58
N PRO A 268 -0.85 -3.03 17.11
CA PRO A 268 -1.66 -2.16 17.96
C PRO A 268 -2.38 -2.97 19.03
N LYS A 269 -2.68 -2.34 20.17
CA LYS A 269 -3.41 -3.01 21.26
C LYS A 269 -4.77 -3.49 20.77
N ARG A 270 -5.03 -4.80 20.90
CA ARG A 270 -6.31 -5.42 20.56
C ARG A 270 -7.39 -5.05 21.60
N THR A 271 -8.57 -4.65 21.13
CA THR A 271 -9.75 -4.37 21.97
C THR A 271 -10.28 -5.66 22.61
N PRO A 272 -11.13 -5.57 23.67
CA PRO A 272 -11.78 -6.74 24.24
C PRO A 272 -12.62 -7.52 23.23
N GLU A 273 -13.23 -6.82 22.27
CA GLU A 273 -14.00 -7.40 21.16
C GLU A 273 -13.10 -8.24 20.25
N HIS A 274 -11.94 -7.68 19.84
CA HIS A 274 -10.97 -8.42 19.02
C HIS A 274 -10.49 -9.71 19.68
N LYS A 275 -10.43 -9.77 21.02
CA LYS A 275 -9.97 -10.94 21.78
C LYS A 275 -11.03 -12.04 21.90
N LYS A 276 -12.31 -11.73 21.69
CA LYS A 276 -13.41 -12.71 21.75
C LYS A 276 -13.50 -13.57 20.48
N VAL A 277 -12.89 -13.14 19.38
CA VAL A 277 -12.99 -13.81 18.08
C VAL A 277 -11.84 -14.79 17.87
N SER A 278 -12.18 -16.05 17.60
CA SER A 278 -11.24 -17.11 17.21
C SER A 278 -10.90 -17.04 15.72
N HIS A 279 -9.63 -17.29 15.36
CA HIS A 279 -9.11 -17.24 13.98
C HIS A 279 -9.95 -18.05 12.98
N VAL A 280 -10.52 -19.20 13.40
CA VAL A 280 -11.30 -20.10 12.55
C VAL A 280 -12.68 -19.51 12.20
N LEU A 281 -13.27 -18.71 13.10
CA LEU A 281 -14.63 -18.18 12.92
C LEU A 281 -14.69 -17.08 11.86
N VAL A 282 -13.58 -16.38 11.61
CA VAL A 282 -13.50 -15.22 10.71
C VAL A 282 -13.64 -15.62 9.24
N LEU A 283 -13.03 -16.73 8.83
CA LEU A 283 -13.19 -17.28 7.47
C LEU A 283 -14.65 -17.65 7.17
N PHE A 284 -15.38 -18.17 8.16
CA PHE A 284 -16.81 -18.49 8.02
C PHE A 284 -17.72 -17.24 8.02
N TYR A 285 -17.40 -16.21 8.81
CA TYR A 285 -18.17 -14.96 8.84
C TYR A 285 -17.99 -14.11 7.58
N SER A 286 -16.78 -13.99 7.05
CA SER A 286 -16.52 -13.21 5.83
C SER A 286 -17.17 -13.80 4.58
N VAL A 287 -17.45 -15.10 4.55
CA VAL A 287 -18.24 -15.75 3.48
C VAL A 287 -19.75 -15.53 3.67
N ARG A 288 -20.20 -15.30 4.91
CA ARG A 288 -21.64 -15.13 5.25
C ARG A 288 -22.11 -13.67 5.18
N LEU A 289 -21.22 -12.70 5.38
CA LEU A 289 -21.50 -11.26 5.25
C LEU A 289 -21.97 -10.82 3.85
N PRO A 290 -21.34 -11.23 2.73
CA PRO A 290 -21.73 -10.74 1.40
C PRO A 290 -23.13 -11.19 0.95
N ILE A 291 -23.76 -12.15 1.66
CA ILE A 291 -25.09 -12.66 1.32
C ILE A 291 -26.20 -11.85 2.00
N HIS A 292 -25.97 -11.30 3.20
CA HIS A 292 -27.01 -10.61 3.95
C HIS A 292 -27.12 -9.11 3.67
N THR A 293 -26.06 -8.45 3.16
CA THR A 293 -26.09 -7.02 2.84
C THR A 293 -26.72 -6.70 1.48
N CYS A 294 -27.08 -7.71 0.67
CA CYS A 294 -27.83 -7.52 -0.59
C CYS A 294 -29.32 -7.85 -0.49
N ALA A 295 -29.83 -8.19 0.71
CA ALA A 295 -31.24 -8.56 0.92
C ALA A 295 -32.03 -7.53 1.72
N ALA A 296 -31.50 -6.32 1.90
CA ALA A 296 -32.16 -5.22 2.59
C ALA A 296 -32.07 -3.96 1.72
N ASP A 297 -32.79 -3.96 0.60
CA ASP A 297 -33.39 -2.81 -0.06
C ASP A 297 -34.56 -3.29 -0.94
#